data_AF-A0A7X6T528-F1
#
_entry.id   AF-A0A7X6T528-F1
#
_cell.length_a   1.000
_cell.length_b   1.000
_cell.length_c   1.000
_cell.angle_alpha   90.00
_cell.angle_beta   90.00
_cell.angle_gamma   90.00
#
_symmetry.space_group_name_H-M   'P 1'
#
loop_
_entity.id
_entity.type
_entity.pdbx_description
1 polymer ?
#
loop_
_entity_poly.entity_id
_entity_poly.type
_entity_poly.pdbx_seq_one_letter_code
_entity_poly.pdbx_strand_id
1 'polypeptide(L)'
;MESQNNLERVAIVLVDPQEGANVGSVCRAMKTMGLSRLVIVGEKEYSEERVKSLAVHASDIWENHRRYPTLQEAVKESVLVVGSTRRRGKKRKYFSLTPEQLAERISLTGEGEVSIVFGRESDGLTDAELALCHAGVKIPTSDNFPSLNLSQAVQIIAYTLFKELTPLTTFTPIKEERLNHVIETIAEAFEVIKFYKQDERKEVESFFHDILGRSTLSEKEAQRLEKIFIKMSRIKVHKQNDETKD
;
A
#
# COMPACT_ATOMS: atom_id res chain seq x y z
N MET A 1 12.34 -18.97 8.59
CA MET A 1 12.42 -17.58 9.07
C MET A 1 11.03 -17.01 8.86
N GLU A 2 10.25 -16.89 9.93
CA GLU A 2 8.99 -16.14 9.87
C GLU A 2 9.33 -14.75 9.34
N SER A 3 8.72 -14.35 8.23
CA SER A 3 8.89 -13.01 7.67
C SER A 3 8.36 -12.03 8.70
N GLN A 4 9.26 -11.42 9.47
CA GLN A 4 8.91 -10.40 10.43
C GLN A 4 8.11 -9.32 9.70
N ASN A 5 6.94 -8.98 10.24
CA ASN A 5 6.13 -7.90 9.68
C ASN A 5 6.90 -6.59 9.86
N ASN A 6 7.49 -6.08 8.76
CA ASN A 6 8.33 -4.90 8.79
C ASN A 6 7.63 -3.66 9.37
N LEU A 7 6.29 -3.60 9.33
CA LEU A 7 5.54 -2.51 9.92
C LEU A 7 5.58 -2.51 11.45
N GLU A 8 5.56 -3.70 12.07
CA GLU A 8 5.45 -3.83 13.54
C GLU A 8 6.69 -3.33 14.28
N ARG A 9 7.84 -3.21 13.60
CA ARG A 9 9.10 -2.71 14.15
C ARG A 9 9.40 -1.25 13.81
N VAL A 10 8.49 -0.58 13.08
CA VAL A 10 8.63 0.84 12.75
C VAL A 10 8.07 1.68 13.89
N ALA A 11 8.91 2.55 14.45
CA ALA A 11 8.56 3.57 15.42
C ALA A 11 8.45 4.94 14.74
N ILE A 12 7.32 5.61 14.93
CA ILE A 12 7.15 7.02 14.55
C ILE A 12 7.60 7.87 15.73
N VAL A 13 8.66 8.65 15.53
CA VAL A 13 9.25 9.52 16.55
C VAL A 13 8.88 10.96 16.25
N LEU A 14 8.16 11.62 17.16
CA LEU A 14 7.79 13.03 17.06
C LEU A 14 8.67 13.85 18.01
N VAL A 15 9.46 14.76 17.46
CA VAL A 15 10.35 15.62 18.25
C VAL A 15 9.68 16.97 18.52
N ASP A 16 9.41 17.23 19.79
CA ASP A 16 8.72 18.43 20.29
C ASP A 16 7.48 18.82 19.48
N PRO A 17 6.48 17.93 19.25
CA PRO A 17 5.29 18.32 18.52
C PRO A 17 4.61 19.51 19.20
N GLN A 18 4.19 20.52 18.45
CA GLN A 18 3.69 21.76 19.05
C GLN A 18 2.25 21.60 19.55
N GLU A 19 1.41 20.87 18.82
CA GLU A 19 -0.02 20.78 19.08
C GLU A 19 -0.44 19.35 19.41
N GLY A 20 -1.13 19.16 20.54
CA GLY A 20 -1.72 17.86 20.90
C GLY A 20 -2.72 17.36 19.84
N ALA A 21 -3.36 18.27 19.11
CA ALA A 21 -4.23 17.93 17.99
C ALA A 21 -3.48 17.22 16.84
N ASN A 22 -2.23 17.61 16.58
CA ASN A 22 -1.39 16.94 15.59
C ASN A 22 -0.96 15.56 16.09
N VAL A 23 -0.63 15.42 17.38
CA VAL A 23 -0.31 14.12 17.98
C VAL A 23 -1.49 13.15 17.85
N GLY A 24 -2.71 13.59 18.16
CA GLY A 24 -3.91 12.77 17.99
C GLY A 24 -4.15 12.38 16.53
N SER A 25 -3.98 13.32 15.61
CA SER A 25 -4.12 13.07 14.18
C SER A 25 -3.03 12.11 13.65
N VAL A 26 -1.82 12.17 14.19
CA VAL A 26 -0.74 11.20 13.93
C VAL A 26 -1.12 9.81 14.43
N CYS A 27 -1.67 9.67 15.64
CA CYS A 27 -2.15 8.38 16.14
C CYS A 27 -3.16 7.76 15.18
N ARG A 28 -4.12 8.55 14.70
CA ARG A 28 -5.12 8.10 13.73
C ARG A 28 -4.50 7.65 12.41
N ALA A 29 -3.55 8.43 11.88
CA ALA A 29 -2.82 8.10 10.65
C ALA A 29 -2.04 6.79 10.78
N MET A 30 -1.34 6.61 11.91
CA MET A 30 -0.58 5.40 12.23
C MET A 30 -1.50 4.18 12.30
N LYS A 31 -2.57 4.24 13.11
CA LYS A 31 -3.47 3.10 13.31
C LYS A 31 -4.14 2.65 12.01
N THR A 32 -4.51 3.61 11.17
CA THR A 32 -5.14 3.34 9.87
C THR A 32 -4.21 2.56 8.94
N MET A 33 -2.89 2.74 9.09
CA MET A 33 -1.85 2.11 8.26
C MET A 33 -1.11 0.98 9.01
N GLY A 34 -1.68 0.45 10.09
CA GLY A 34 -1.12 -0.69 10.83
C GLY A 34 0.13 -0.39 11.66
N LEU A 35 0.47 0.88 11.90
CA LEU A 35 1.56 1.27 12.79
C LEU A 35 1.03 1.53 14.21
N SER A 36 1.78 1.09 15.22
CA SER A 36 1.37 1.18 16.63
C SER A 36 2.41 1.79 17.57
N ARG A 37 3.68 1.87 17.15
CA ARG A 37 4.77 2.38 18.00
C ARG A 37 4.94 3.88 17.85
N LEU A 38 4.35 4.65 18.76
CA LEU A 38 4.56 6.09 18.87
C LEU A 38 5.65 6.38 19.91
N VAL A 39 6.56 7.29 19.56
CA VAL A 39 7.57 7.85 20.46
C VAL A 39 7.47 9.36 20.44
N ILE A 40 7.46 10.00 21.61
CA ILE A 40 7.50 11.45 21.75
C ILE A 40 8.81 11.85 22.42
N VAL A 41 9.50 12.80 21.80
CA VAL A 41 10.71 13.40 22.36
C VAL A 41 10.36 14.81 22.84
N GLY A 42 10.75 15.11 24.08
CA GLY A 42 10.52 16.40 24.72
C GLY A 42 9.64 16.32 25.96
N GLU A 43 9.65 17.40 26.73
CA GLU A 43 8.99 17.50 28.04
C GLU A 43 7.62 18.18 27.97
N LYS A 44 7.20 18.63 26.79
CA LYS A 44 5.91 19.32 26.64
C LYS A 44 4.76 18.38 26.98
N GLU A 45 3.92 18.84 27.90
CA GLU A 45 2.65 18.19 28.24
C GLU A 45 1.54 18.58 27.26
N TYR A 46 0.68 17.61 26.94
CA TYR A 46 -0.46 17.80 26.04
C TYR A 46 -1.74 17.48 26.79
N SER A 47 -2.79 18.28 26.57
CA SER A 47 -4.13 17.92 27.05
C SER A 47 -4.53 16.57 26.45
N GLU A 48 -4.70 15.57 27.30
CA GLU A 48 -5.08 14.22 26.89
C GLU A 48 -6.44 14.22 26.17
N GLU A 49 -7.39 15.02 26.65
CA GLU A 49 -8.68 15.24 25.99
C GLU A 49 -8.49 15.75 24.55
N ARG A 50 -7.58 16.71 24.35
CA ARG A 50 -7.28 17.24 23.03
C ARG A 50 -6.62 16.20 22.13
N VAL A 51 -5.72 15.38 22.64
CA VAL A 51 -5.10 14.30 21.84
C VAL A 51 -6.15 13.24 21.47
N LYS A 52 -6.91 12.75 22.45
CA LYS A 52 -7.90 11.67 22.28
C LYS A 52 -9.05 12.08 21.36
N SER A 53 -9.51 13.33 21.42
CA SER A 53 -10.57 13.82 20.51
C SER A 53 -10.16 13.76 19.03
N LEU A 54 -8.88 13.92 18.71
CA LEU A 54 -8.36 13.80 17.34
C LEU A 54 -7.94 12.36 16.98
N ALA A 55 -7.46 11.57 17.96
CA ALA A 55 -7.12 10.17 17.76
C ALA A 55 -8.36 9.27 17.57
N VAL A 56 -9.48 9.62 18.21
CA VAL A 56 -10.73 8.85 18.19
C VAL A 56 -10.45 7.40 18.64
N HIS A 57 -10.64 6.42 17.75
CA HIS A 57 -10.41 5.00 18.01
C HIS A 57 -8.92 4.60 18.01
N ALA A 58 -8.00 5.55 17.79
CA ALA A 58 -6.56 5.36 17.86
C ALA A 58 -5.92 5.87 19.16
N SER A 59 -6.74 6.12 20.20
CA SER A 59 -6.28 6.62 21.50
C SER A 59 -5.32 5.64 22.20
N ASP A 60 -5.42 4.35 21.89
CA ASP A 60 -4.52 3.30 22.38
C ASP A 60 -3.05 3.53 21.94
N ILE A 61 -2.80 4.12 20.78
CA ILE A 61 -1.43 4.47 20.36
C ILE A 61 -0.84 5.56 21.26
N TRP A 62 -1.67 6.55 21.61
CA TRP A 62 -1.29 7.57 22.57
C TRP A 62 -1.11 6.97 23.98
N GLU A 63 -2.02 6.11 24.44
CA GLU A 63 -1.92 5.52 25.79
C GLU A 63 -0.66 4.65 25.97
N ASN A 64 -0.18 4.03 24.89
CA ASN A 64 1.01 3.18 24.89
C ASN A 64 2.27 3.87 24.35
N HIS A 65 2.26 5.20 24.15
CA HIS A 65 3.41 5.91 23.61
C HIS A 65 4.62 5.84 24.56
N ARG A 66 5.82 5.76 23.97
CA ARG A 66 7.07 5.95 24.73
C ARG A 66 7.43 7.42 24.73
N ARG A 67 8.01 7.91 25.83
CA ARG A 67 8.50 9.29 25.93
C ARG A 67 9.96 9.32 26.37
N TYR A 68 10.73 10.20 25.76
CA TYR A 68 12.12 10.44 26.10
C TYR A 68 12.41 11.95 26.17
N PRO A 69 13.33 12.39 27.02
CA PRO A 69 13.73 13.80 27.07
C PRO A 69 14.52 14.22 25.83
N THR A 70 15.30 13.31 25.23
CA THR A 70 16.17 13.63 24.08
C THR A 70 16.00 12.65 22.91
N LEU A 71 16.26 13.13 21.69
CA LEU A 71 16.20 12.28 20.50
C LEU A 71 17.26 11.18 20.55
N GLN A 72 18.43 11.48 21.11
CA GLN A 72 19.53 10.52 21.25
C GLN A 72 19.11 9.30 22.09
N GLU A 73 18.36 9.51 23.17
CA GLU A 73 17.82 8.42 23.98
C GLU A 73 16.73 7.64 23.24
N ALA A 74 15.82 8.35 22.55
CA ALA A 74 14.71 7.73 21.83
C ALA A 74 15.14 6.76 20.74
N VAL A 75 16.28 7.03 20.08
CA VAL A 75 16.75 6.23 18.94
C VAL A 75 17.91 5.29 19.27
N LYS A 76 18.33 5.23 20.54
CA LYS A 76 19.53 4.49 20.97
C LYS A 76 19.56 3.02 20.54
N GLU A 77 18.41 2.36 20.60
CA GLU A 77 18.24 0.93 20.26
C GLU A 77 17.76 0.70 18.82
N SER A 78 17.65 1.77 18.01
CA SER A 78 17.21 1.67 16.62
C SER A 78 18.34 1.23 15.70
N VAL A 79 18.09 0.21 14.88
CA VAL A 79 19.05 -0.24 13.85
C VAL A 79 19.08 0.67 12.63
N LEU A 80 18.02 1.46 12.44
CA LEU A 80 17.92 2.47 11.39
C LEU A 80 17.17 3.69 11.91
N VAL A 81 17.75 4.88 11.73
CA VAL A 81 17.15 6.17 12.09
C VAL A 81 17.04 7.03 10.84
N VAL A 82 15.83 7.44 10.48
CA VAL A 82 15.56 8.22 9.27
C VAL A 82 14.84 9.51 9.63
N GLY A 83 15.45 10.65 9.34
CA GLY A 83 14.87 11.96 9.59
C GLY A 83 14.03 12.46 8.42
N SER A 84 12.79 12.87 8.68
CA SER A 84 11.96 13.58 7.70
C SER A 84 12.48 14.99 7.49
N THR A 85 12.81 15.34 6.25
CA THR A 85 13.36 16.66 5.92
C THR A 85 12.93 17.16 4.55
N ARG A 86 12.73 18.47 4.48
CA ARG A 86 12.51 19.18 3.22
C ARG A 86 13.81 19.50 2.47
N ARG A 87 14.92 19.69 3.20
CA ARG A 87 16.13 20.33 2.70
C ARG A 87 17.08 19.31 2.08
N ARG A 88 17.56 19.56 0.85
CA ARG A 88 18.79 18.93 0.35
C ARG A 88 19.96 19.65 1.03
N GLY A 89 20.58 19.01 2.02
CA GLY A 89 21.68 19.63 2.78
C GLY A 89 22.86 20.02 1.87
N LYS A 90 23.26 21.30 1.87
CA LYS A 90 24.40 21.81 1.06
C LYS A 90 25.78 21.26 1.49
N LYS A 91 25.90 20.67 2.69
CA LYS A 91 27.21 20.34 3.29
C LYS A 91 27.42 18.90 3.73
N ARG A 92 26.42 18.00 3.75
CA ARG A 92 26.63 16.62 4.23
C ARG A 92 25.70 15.59 3.57
N LYS A 93 26.29 14.40 3.41
CA LYS A 93 25.85 13.02 3.12
C LYS A 93 24.39 12.58 3.40
N TYR A 94 23.37 13.41 3.26
CA TYR A 94 21.99 12.93 3.39
C TYR A 94 21.55 12.30 2.06
N PHE A 95 21.66 10.97 1.98
CA PHE A 95 20.89 10.21 1.00
C PHE A 95 19.41 10.51 1.30
N SER A 96 18.79 11.35 0.48
CA SER A 96 17.39 11.73 0.62
C SER A 96 16.55 10.70 -0.11
N LEU A 97 16.05 9.72 0.63
CA LEU A 97 15.15 8.70 0.13
C LEU A 97 13.79 9.32 -0.20
N THR A 98 13.13 8.83 -1.24
CA THR A 98 11.66 8.98 -1.36
C THR A 98 10.96 8.05 -0.35
N PRO A 99 9.67 8.25 -0.07
CA PRO A 99 8.90 7.32 0.78
C PRO A 99 8.98 5.86 0.31
N GLU A 100 9.00 5.61 -1.00
CA GLU A 100 9.10 4.27 -1.59
C GLU A 100 10.50 3.67 -1.35
N GLN A 101 11.55 4.47 -1.57
CA GLN A 101 12.93 4.05 -1.28
C GLN A 101 13.16 3.82 0.21
N LEU A 102 12.44 4.53 1.09
CA LEU A 102 12.45 4.26 2.52
C LEU A 102 11.84 2.88 2.81
N ALA A 103 10.71 2.53 2.20
CA ALA A 103 10.11 1.21 2.38
C ALA A 103 11.03 0.08 1.91
N GLU A 104 11.65 0.23 0.73
CA GLU A 104 12.67 -0.69 0.23
C GLU A 104 13.87 -0.78 1.17
N ARG A 105 14.36 0.36 1.68
CA ARG A 105 15.47 0.36 2.64
C ARG A 105 15.11 -0.39 3.91
N ILE A 106 13.88 -0.25 4.40
CA ILE A 106 13.39 -0.98 5.58
C ILE A 106 13.33 -2.48 5.28
N SER A 107 12.78 -2.90 4.14
CA SER A 107 12.67 -4.33 3.81
C SER A 107 14.03 -5.03 3.69
N LEU A 108 15.07 -4.29 3.30
CA LEU A 108 16.46 -4.77 3.24
C LEU A 108 17.24 -4.60 4.56
N THR A 109 16.70 -3.86 5.53
CA THR A 109 17.32 -3.69 6.85
C THR A 109 17.03 -4.92 7.70
N GLY A 110 18.07 -5.50 8.29
CA GLY A 110 17.94 -6.65 9.20
C GLY A 110 17.05 -6.38 10.42
N GLU A 111 16.96 -7.38 11.29
CA GLU A 111 16.13 -7.33 12.50
C GLU A 111 16.50 -6.14 13.40
N GLY A 112 15.48 -5.57 14.06
CA GLY A 112 15.62 -4.44 14.99
C GLY A 112 14.67 -3.27 14.68
N GLU A 113 14.53 -2.37 15.65
CA GLU A 113 13.62 -1.22 15.56
C GLU A 113 14.10 -0.19 14.53
N VAL A 114 13.17 0.32 13.72
CA VAL A 114 13.41 1.41 12.78
C VAL A 114 12.69 2.66 13.26
N SER A 115 13.45 3.72 13.52
CA SER A 115 12.90 5.01 13.92
C SER A 115 12.77 5.96 12.74
N ILE A 116 11.55 6.42 12.48
CA ILE A 116 11.28 7.48 11.50
C ILE A 116 10.94 8.75 12.27
N VAL A 117 11.81 9.74 12.16
CA VAL A 117 11.83 10.93 13.00
C VAL A 117 11.20 12.11 12.27
N PHE A 118 10.21 12.74 12.89
CA PHE A 118 9.57 13.95 12.42
C PHE A 118 9.83 15.08 13.42
N GLY A 119 10.20 16.25 12.90
CA GLY A 119 10.45 17.42 13.74
C GLY A 119 9.22 18.29 13.98
N ARG A 120 9.45 19.39 14.68
CA ARG A 120 8.47 20.45 14.96
C ARG A 120 7.80 20.99 13.69
N GLU A 121 6.56 21.44 13.82
CA GLU A 121 5.76 21.99 12.73
C GLU A 121 6.33 23.28 12.15
N SER A 122 6.94 24.13 12.98
CA SER A 122 7.50 25.42 12.56
C SER A 122 8.79 25.27 11.75
N ASP A 123 9.75 24.52 12.31
CA ASP A 123 11.14 24.55 11.84
C ASP A 123 11.69 23.17 11.43
N GLY A 124 10.92 22.11 11.66
CA GLY A 124 11.35 20.73 11.43
C GLY A 124 12.44 20.28 12.41
N LEU A 125 13.28 19.36 11.94
CA LEU A 125 14.44 18.85 12.69
C LEU A 125 15.60 19.84 12.65
N THR A 126 16.28 20.00 13.78
CA THR A 126 17.52 20.78 13.85
C THR A 126 18.66 20.05 13.14
N ASP A 127 19.72 20.77 12.77
CA ASP A 127 20.91 20.14 12.19
C ASP A 127 21.56 19.11 13.13
N ALA A 128 21.45 19.32 14.45
CA ALA A 128 21.95 18.38 15.47
C ALA A 128 21.12 17.09 15.50
N GLU A 129 19.80 17.19 15.42
CA GLU A 129 18.91 16.02 15.36
C GLU A 129 19.06 15.27 14.02
N LEU A 130 19.19 16.00 12.91
CA LEU A 130 19.48 15.40 11.61
C LEU A 130 20.83 14.67 11.61
N ALA A 131 21.81 15.12 12.40
CA ALA A 131 23.09 14.44 12.53
C ALA A 131 23.00 13.09 13.28
N LEU A 132 21.92 12.85 14.04
CA LEU A 132 21.62 11.55 14.66
C LEU A 132 20.95 10.57 13.68
N CYS A 133 20.50 11.06 12.53
CA CYS A 133 19.84 10.23 11.52
C CYS A 133 20.85 9.61 10.55
N HIS A 134 20.66 8.33 10.21
CA HIS A 134 21.48 7.62 9.22
C HIS A 134 21.11 8.00 7.78
N ALA A 135 19.86 8.41 7.55
CA ALA A 135 19.36 8.85 6.24
C ALA A 135 18.30 9.95 6.41
N GLY A 136 18.00 10.65 5.31
CA GLY A 136 16.86 11.56 5.23
C GLY A 136 15.75 10.93 4.39
N VAL A 137 14.48 11.20 4.73
CA VAL A 137 13.35 10.95 3.83
C VAL A 137 12.72 12.28 3.44
N LYS A 138 12.44 12.44 2.14
CA LYS A 138 11.79 13.63 1.59
C LYS A 138 10.53 13.20 0.85
N ILE A 139 9.39 13.71 1.31
CA ILE A 139 8.13 13.63 0.57
C ILE A 139 8.21 14.64 -0.59
N PRO A 140 8.02 14.20 -1.85
CA PRO A 140 7.90 15.13 -2.96
C PRO A 140 6.70 16.07 -2.76
N THR A 141 6.97 17.37 -2.76
CA THR A 141 5.95 18.43 -2.65
C THR A 141 6.18 19.48 -3.71
N SER A 142 5.14 20.26 -4.05
CA SER A 142 5.27 21.42 -4.95
C SER A 142 6.37 22.35 -4.46
N ASP A 143 7.15 22.97 -5.34
CA ASP A 143 8.15 23.96 -4.93
C ASP A 143 7.53 25.26 -4.39
N ASN A 144 6.29 25.56 -4.77
CA ASN A 144 5.59 26.81 -4.42
C ASN A 144 5.04 26.83 -2.99
N PHE A 145 4.53 25.70 -2.50
CA PHE A 145 3.97 25.61 -1.15
C PHE A 145 4.27 24.24 -0.54
N PRO A 146 5.40 24.12 0.17
CA PRO A 146 6.09 22.86 0.06
C PRO A 146 6.27 22.19 1.43
N SER A 147 5.57 22.75 2.42
CA SER A 147 5.46 22.33 3.81
C SER A 147 4.17 21.55 3.99
N LEU A 148 4.25 20.44 4.71
CA LEU A 148 3.10 19.62 5.08
C LEU A 148 2.83 19.79 6.57
N ASN A 149 1.57 19.72 6.97
CA ASN A 149 1.26 19.52 8.38
C ASN A 149 1.90 18.20 8.87
N LEU A 150 2.31 18.14 10.14
CA LEU A 150 2.95 16.97 10.74
C LEU A 150 2.17 15.67 10.51
N SER A 151 0.86 15.68 10.78
CA SER A 151 0.01 14.50 10.61
C SER A 151 -0.13 14.07 9.15
N GLN A 152 -0.11 15.01 8.21
CA GLN A 152 -0.15 14.72 6.77
C GLN A 152 1.16 14.09 6.30
N ALA A 153 2.30 14.61 6.77
CA ALA A 153 3.61 14.03 6.47
C ALA A 153 3.71 12.59 7.01
N VAL A 154 3.28 12.37 8.26
CA VAL A 154 3.20 11.02 8.83
C VAL A 154 2.24 10.14 8.05
N GLN A 155 1.08 10.65 7.64
CA GLN A 155 0.09 9.87 6.88
C GLN A 155 0.64 9.38 5.53
N ILE A 156 1.37 10.21 4.79
CA ILE A 156 1.97 9.82 3.52
C ILE A 156 3.03 8.73 3.75
N ILE A 157 3.93 8.92 4.72
CA ILE A 157 4.94 7.91 5.04
C ILE A 157 4.29 6.61 5.48
N ALA A 158 3.35 6.67 6.44
CA ALA A 158 2.66 5.49 6.96
C ALA A 158 1.90 4.74 5.86
N TYR A 159 1.21 5.46 4.96
CA TYR A 159 0.53 4.86 3.81
C TYR A 159 1.51 4.16 2.87
N THR A 160 2.60 4.82 2.49
CA THR A 160 3.59 4.23 1.60
C THR A 160 4.21 3.00 2.23
N LEU A 161 4.57 3.03 3.52
CA LEU A 161 5.07 1.86 4.23
C LEU A 161 4.06 0.73 4.22
N PHE A 162 2.79 0.99 4.55
CA PHE A 162 1.75 -0.03 4.53
C PHE A 162 1.60 -0.67 3.15
N LYS A 163 1.54 0.16 2.10
CA LYS A 163 1.40 -0.30 0.71
C LYS A 163 2.59 -1.14 0.23
N GLU A 164 3.81 -0.71 0.51
CA GLU A 164 5.03 -1.34 -0.02
C GLU A 164 5.50 -2.53 0.84
N LEU A 165 5.18 -2.55 2.14
CA LEU A 165 5.57 -3.63 3.06
C LEU A 165 4.47 -4.68 3.25
N THR A 166 3.23 -4.40 2.82
CA THR A 166 2.14 -5.37 2.82
C THR A 166 1.93 -5.91 1.41
N PRO A 167 2.10 -7.22 1.17
CA PRO A 167 1.86 -7.79 -0.14
C PRO A 167 0.39 -7.64 -0.53
N LEU A 168 0.13 -7.01 -1.68
CA LEU A 168 -1.19 -7.03 -2.28
C LEU A 168 -1.51 -8.44 -2.78
N THR A 169 -2.73 -8.90 -2.54
CA THR A 169 -3.25 -10.11 -3.19
C THR A 169 -3.34 -9.84 -4.69
N THR A 170 -2.39 -10.39 -5.44
CA THR A 170 -2.41 -10.38 -6.90
C THR A 170 -2.86 -11.75 -7.40
N PHE A 171 -3.25 -11.81 -8.67
CA PHE A 171 -3.44 -13.08 -9.36
C PHE A 171 -2.56 -13.10 -10.60
N THR A 172 -2.22 -14.30 -11.06
CA THR A 172 -1.48 -14.47 -12.31
C THR A 172 -2.46 -14.54 -13.48
N PRO A 173 -2.39 -13.61 -14.44
CA PRO A 173 -3.21 -13.68 -15.65
C PRO A 173 -2.84 -14.91 -16.48
N ILE A 174 -3.81 -15.44 -17.22
CA ILE A 174 -3.56 -16.48 -18.22
C ILE A 174 -2.67 -15.93 -19.35
N LYS A 175 -1.89 -16.82 -19.97
CA LYS A 175 -1.06 -16.48 -21.14
C LYS A 175 -1.92 -16.40 -22.41
N GLU A 176 -1.39 -15.74 -23.43
CA GLU A 176 -2.02 -15.62 -24.76
C GLU A 176 -2.46 -16.97 -25.35
N GLU A 177 -1.59 -17.99 -25.24
CA GLU A 177 -1.91 -19.35 -25.68
C GLU A 177 -3.14 -19.93 -24.98
N ARG A 178 -3.25 -19.70 -23.67
CA ARG A 178 -4.39 -20.15 -22.87
C ARG A 178 -5.65 -19.38 -23.21
N LEU A 179 -5.54 -18.07 -23.45
CA LEU A 179 -6.63 -17.22 -23.91
C LEU A 179 -7.18 -17.69 -25.25
N ASN A 180 -6.31 -18.00 -26.21
CA ASN A 180 -6.70 -18.55 -27.51
C ASN A 180 -7.50 -19.85 -27.36
N HIS A 181 -7.13 -20.72 -26.43
CA HIS A 181 -7.89 -21.94 -26.15
C HIS A 181 -9.30 -21.65 -25.57
N VAL A 182 -9.43 -20.63 -24.71
CA VAL A 182 -10.74 -20.19 -24.21
C VAL A 182 -11.60 -19.69 -25.37
N ILE A 183 -11.03 -18.90 -26.28
CA ILE A 183 -11.74 -18.33 -27.44
C ILE A 183 -12.17 -19.44 -28.40
N GLU A 184 -11.30 -20.40 -28.67
CA GLU A 184 -11.62 -21.58 -29.48
C GLU A 184 -12.79 -22.36 -28.86
N THR A 185 -12.76 -22.60 -27.54
CA THR A 185 -13.86 -23.25 -26.82
C THR A 185 -15.17 -22.49 -26.95
N ILE A 186 -15.13 -21.15 -26.90
CA ILE A 186 -16.31 -20.29 -27.09
C ILE A 186 -16.84 -20.40 -28.52
N ALA A 187 -15.96 -20.34 -29.51
CA ALA A 187 -16.32 -20.45 -30.92
C ALA A 187 -16.93 -21.82 -31.25
N GLU A 188 -16.36 -22.90 -30.72
CA GLU A 188 -16.93 -24.25 -30.82
C GLU A 188 -18.31 -24.36 -30.18
N ALA A 189 -18.51 -23.75 -29.01
CA ALA A 189 -19.81 -23.74 -28.36
C ALA A 189 -20.88 -23.03 -29.21
N PHE A 190 -20.51 -21.95 -29.91
CA PHE A 190 -21.38 -21.26 -30.87
C PHE A 190 -21.68 -22.10 -32.11
N GLU A 191 -20.70 -22.86 -32.61
CA GLU A 191 -20.86 -23.80 -33.73
C GLU A 191 -21.89 -24.89 -33.40
N VAL A 192 -21.78 -25.50 -32.22
CA VAL A 192 -22.69 -26.57 -31.75
C VAL A 192 -24.15 -26.11 -31.74
N ILE A 193 -24.39 -24.84 -31.39
CA ILE A 193 -25.75 -24.28 -31.39
C ILE A 193 -26.18 -23.70 -32.73
N LYS A 194 -25.38 -23.84 -33.79
CA LYS A 194 -25.63 -23.26 -35.12
C LYS A 194 -25.89 -21.75 -35.03
N PHE A 195 -25.07 -21.05 -34.24
CA PHE A 195 -25.19 -19.60 -34.07
C PHE A 195 -24.81 -18.86 -35.36
N TYR A 196 -23.75 -19.31 -36.02
CA TYR A 196 -23.23 -18.71 -37.24
C TYR A 196 -24.20 -18.91 -38.41
N LYS A 197 -24.46 -17.84 -39.17
CA LYS A 197 -25.27 -17.90 -40.40
C LYS A 197 -24.40 -17.84 -41.66
N GLN A 198 -23.19 -17.29 -41.55
CA GLN A 198 -22.18 -17.16 -42.61
C GLN A 198 -20.76 -17.42 -42.04
N ASP A 199 -19.70 -16.90 -42.68
CA ASP A 199 -18.30 -16.97 -42.21
C ASP A 199 -18.00 -15.93 -41.10
N GLU A 200 -18.84 -15.90 -40.06
CA GLU A 200 -18.78 -14.94 -38.95
C GLU A 200 -17.85 -15.43 -37.82
N ARG A 201 -17.32 -16.65 -37.92
CA ARG A 201 -16.53 -17.27 -36.85
C ARG A 201 -15.33 -16.42 -36.47
N LYS A 202 -14.57 -15.95 -37.46
CA LYS A 202 -13.38 -15.12 -37.23
C LYS A 202 -13.71 -13.78 -36.57
N GLU A 203 -14.86 -13.19 -36.90
CA GLU A 203 -15.30 -11.95 -36.27
C GLU A 203 -15.64 -12.16 -34.79
N VAL A 204 -16.32 -13.27 -34.48
CA VAL A 204 -16.62 -13.65 -33.09
C VAL A 204 -15.34 -13.98 -32.31
N GLU A 205 -14.42 -14.76 -32.88
CA GLU A 205 -13.13 -15.04 -32.27
C GLU A 205 -12.35 -13.75 -31.99
N SER A 206 -12.30 -12.83 -32.96
CA SER A 206 -11.63 -11.52 -32.80
C SER A 206 -12.30 -10.66 -31.71
N PHE A 207 -13.64 -10.62 -31.67
CA PHE A 207 -14.38 -9.88 -30.65
C PHE A 207 -14.10 -10.41 -29.23
N PHE A 208 -14.10 -11.73 -29.04
CA PHE A 208 -13.78 -12.34 -27.75
C PHE A 208 -12.30 -12.21 -27.40
N HIS A 209 -11.40 -12.30 -28.38
CA HIS A 209 -9.98 -12.00 -28.19
C HIS A 209 -9.78 -10.60 -27.61
N ASP A 210 -10.36 -9.59 -28.26
CA ASP A 210 -10.26 -8.20 -27.86
C ASP A 210 -10.80 -7.94 -26.44
N ILE A 211 -11.98 -8.47 -26.12
CA ILE A 211 -12.61 -8.23 -24.81
C ILE A 211 -11.92 -9.02 -23.70
N LEU A 212 -11.64 -10.31 -23.92
CA LEU A 212 -11.06 -11.17 -22.88
C LEU A 212 -9.56 -10.93 -22.69
N GLY A 213 -8.86 -10.49 -23.73
CA GLY A 213 -7.47 -10.01 -23.62
C GLY A 213 -7.38 -8.76 -22.73
N ARG A 214 -8.31 -7.81 -22.89
CA ARG A 214 -8.37 -6.61 -22.03
C ARG A 214 -8.77 -6.90 -20.59
N SER A 215 -9.50 -7.98 -20.32
CA SER A 215 -9.95 -8.30 -18.96
C SER A 215 -8.90 -8.98 -18.09
N THR A 216 -7.77 -9.43 -18.68
CA THR A 216 -6.65 -10.08 -17.97
C THR A 216 -7.12 -11.22 -17.07
N LEU A 217 -7.81 -12.23 -17.63
CA LEU A 217 -8.42 -13.32 -16.87
C LEU A 217 -7.40 -14.10 -16.01
N SER A 218 -7.82 -14.51 -14.82
CA SER A 218 -7.19 -15.61 -14.07
C SER A 218 -7.58 -16.98 -14.66
N GLU A 219 -6.79 -18.02 -14.34
CA GLU A 219 -7.12 -19.39 -14.78
C GLU A 219 -8.50 -19.86 -14.28
N LYS A 220 -8.91 -19.42 -13.09
CA LYS A 220 -10.24 -19.75 -12.55
C LYS A 220 -11.37 -19.12 -13.35
N GLU A 221 -11.19 -17.88 -13.80
CA GLU A 221 -12.17 -17.17 -14.63
C GLU A 221 -12.23 -17.76 -16.03
N ALA A 222 -11.08 -18.09 -16.63
CA ALA A 222 -10.97 -18.78 -17.90
C ALA A 222 -11.75 -20.10 -17.91
N GLN A 223 -11.47 -20.98 -16.94
CA GLN A 223 -12.18 -22.27 -16.80
C GLN A 223 -13.67 -22.09 -16.56
N ARG A 224 -14.07 -21.02 -15.85
CA ARG A 224 -15.48 -20.73 -15.59
C ARG A 224 -16.18 -20.28 -16.86
N LEU A 225 -15.55 -19.43 -17.68
CA LEU A 225 -16.08 -19.02 -18.98
C LEU A 225 -16.27 -20.23 -19.89
N GLU A 226 -15.25 -21.07 -20.06
CA GLU A 226 -15.33 -22.29 -20.88
C GLU A 226 -16.51 -23.18 -20.44
N LYS A 227 -16.62 -23.44 -19.13
CA LYS A 227 -17.73 -24.24 -18.57
C LYS A 227 -19.10 -23.63 -18.86
N ILE A 228 -19.24 -22.30 -18.81
CA ILE A 228 -20.50 -21.61 -19.12
C ILE A 228 -20.89 -21.85 -20.59
N PHE A 229 -19.96 -21.64 -21.52
CA PHE A 229 -20.22 -21.78 -22.95
C PHE A 229 -20.46 -23.25 -23.35
N ILE A 230 -19.67 -24.18 -22.84
CA ILE A 230 -19.88 -25.62 -23.05
C ILE A 230 -21.25 -26.06 -22.50
N LYS A 231 -21.64 -25.59 -21.32
CA LYS A 231 -22.94 -25.94 -20.73
C LYS A 231 -24.08 -25.34 -21.54
N MET A 232 -23.96 -24.09 -21.97
CA MET A 232 -24.95 -23.41 -22.81
C MET A 232 -25.18 -24.18 -24.12
N SER A 233 -24.10 -24.63 -24.77
CA SER A 233 -24.24 -25.32 -26.06
C SER A 233 -24.99 -26.65 -25.93
N ARG A 234 -24.80 -27.36 -24.82
CA ARG A 234 -25.52 -28.61 -24.52
C ARG A 234 -27.00 -28.41 -24.22
N ILE A 235 -27.42 -27.28 -23.64
CA ILE A 235 -28.83 -27.01 -23.32
C ILE A 235 -29.69 -26.95 -24.59
N LYS A 236 -29.18 -26.33 -25.66
CA LYS A 236 -29.94 -26.20 -26.92
C LYS A 236 -30.12 -27.55 -27.62
N VAL A 237 -29.09 -28.40 -27.56
CA VAL A 237 -29.14 -29.76 -28.12
C VAL A 237 -30.22 -30.61 -27.46
N HIS A 238 -30.39 -30.50 -26.13
CA HIS A 238 -31.41 -31.28 -25.42
C HIS A 238 -32.84 -30.81 -25.73
N LYS A 239 -33.07 -29.50 -25.91
CA LYS A 239 -34.40 -28.99 -26.30
C LYS A 239 -34.84 -29.45 -27.70
N GLN A 240 -33.93 -29.55 -28.67
CA GLN A 240 -34.27 -30.05 -30.01
C GLN A 240 -34.65 -31.53 -30.03
N ASN A 241 -34.08 -32.34 -29.13
CA ASN A 241 -34.38 -33.76 -29.01
C ASN A 241 -35.69 -34.07 -28.27
N ASP A 242 -36.18 -33.14 -27.43
CA ASP A 242 -37.49 -33.28 -26.78
C ASP A 242 -38.64 -32.84 -27.72
N GLU A 243 -38.42 -31.87 -28.62
CA GLU A 243 -39.42 -31.42 -29.61
C GLU A 243 -39.64 -32.41 -30.78
N THR A 244 -38.80 -33.44 -30.92
CA THR A 244 -38.91 -34.47 -31.99
C THR A 244 -39.51 -35.80 -31.49
N LYS A 245 -40.01 -35.84 -30.25
CA LYS A 245 -40.61 -37.04 -29.64
C LYS A 245 -42.15 -37.01 -29.50
N ASP A 246 -42.80 -35.96 -29.98
CA ASP A 246 -44.25 -35.86 -30.16
C ASP A 246 -44.62 -35.91 -31.65
#